data_AF-A0A4Q3SXZ1-F1
#
_entry.id   AF-A0A4Q3SXZ1-F1
#
_cell.length_a   1.000
_cell.length_b   1.000
_cell.length_c   1.000
_cell.angle_alpha   90.00
_cell.angle_beta   90.00
_cell.angle_gamma   90.00
#
_symmetry.space_group_name_H-M   'P 1'
#
loop_
_entity.id
_entity.type
_entity.pdbx_description
1 polymer ?
#
loop_
_entity_poly.entity_id
_entity_poly.type
_entity_poly.pdbx_seq_one_letter_code
_entity_poly.pdbx_strand_id
1 'polypeptide(L)'
;MRKALVSTTAALAIVAFSTPALAAKIVLNDVGGVEAGSDAYTGFSIAADFWGRRLTNNVTINLDVGFKQLGDRILGQTSSSSSVVPIEIVQGQIAAVGNSQIDAIAAANLPGLRRWRRSGSCLP
;
A
#
# COMPACT_ATOMS: atom_id res chain seq x y z
N MET A 1 47.58 7.24 53.71
CA MET A 1 46.32 6.46 53.78
C MET A 1 45.54 6.71 52.50
N ARG A 2 45.50 5.73 51.59
CA ARG A 2 44.82 5.83 50.29
C ARG A 2 43.35 5.44 50.49
N LYS A 3 42.42 6.39 50.34
CA LYS A 3 40.99 6.10 50.28
C LYS A 3 40.62 5.87 48.82
N ALA A 4 40.39 4.61 48.45
CA ALA A 4 39.80 4.26 47.16
C ALA A 4 38.29 4.45 47.25
N LEU A 5 37.75 5.39 46.48
CA LEU A 5 36.31 5.53 46.25
C LEU A 5 35.94 4.64 45.06
N VAL A 6 35.21 3.57 45.35
CA VAL A 6 34.58 2.71 44.37
C VAL A 6 33.43 3.50 43.72
N SER A 7 33.54 3.78 42.43
CA SER A 7 32.47 4.38 41.64
C SER A 7 31.73 3.28 40.89
N THR A 8 30.61 2.84 41.45
CA THR A 8 29.58 2.04 40.78
C THR A 8 28.58 2.98 40.12
N THR A 9 28.51 3.03 38.79
CA THR A 9 27.35 3.61 38.10
C THR A 9 27.08 2.94 36.74
N ALA A 10 26.01 2.17 36.75
CA ALA A 10 25.01 1.90 35.70
C ALA A 10 25.48 1.49 34.30
N ALA A 11 25.35 0.19 34.01
CA ALA A 11 25.16 -0.32 32.67
C ALA A 11 23.83 0.26 32.09
N LEU A 12 23.94 1.02 31.01
CA LEU A 12 22.79 1.45 30.19
C LEU A 12 22.16 0.21 29.53
N ALA A 13 21.03 -0.24 30.06
CA ALA A 13 20.18 -1.21 29.39
C ALA A 13 19.55 -0.53 28.17
N ILE A 14 20.03 -0.86 26.97
CA ILE A 14 19.37 -0.50 25.72
C ILE A 14 18.09 -1.33 25.64
N VAL A 15 16.97 -0.74 26.03
CA VAL A 15 15.65 -1.31 25.75
C VAL A 15 15.42 -1.17 24.24
N ALA A 16 15.66 -2.26 23.52
CA ALA A 16 15.24 -2.38 22.13
C ALA A 16 13.70 -2.40 22.11
N PHE A 17 13.08 -1.25 21.88
CA PHE A 17 11.66 -1.19 21.56
C PHE A 17 11.50 -1.79 20.16
N SER A 18 11.19 -3.09 20.08
CA SER A 18 10.68 -3.69 18.85
C SER A 18 9.29 -3.11 18.60
N THR A 19 9.20 -2.02 17.83
CA THR A 19 7.89 -1.60 17.33
C THR A 19 7.31 -2.75 16.51
N PRO A 20 6.06 -3.18 16.75
CA PRO A 20 5.45 -4.20 15.91
C PRO A 20 5.46 -3.67 14.48
N ALA A 21 6.00 -4.45 13.55
CA ALA A 21 5.87 -4.17 12.14
C ALA A 21 4.39 -4.29 11.79
N LEU A 22 3.68 -3.16 11.76
CA LEU A 22 2.30 -3.06 11.29
C LEU A 22 2.33 -3.24 9.77
N ALA A 23 2.44 -4.49 9.32
CA ALA A 23 2.39 -4.84 7.91
C ALA A 23 0.93 -4.88 7.44
N ALA A 24 0.66 -4.34 6.25
CA ALA A 24 -0.64 -4.56 5.62
C ALA A 24 -0.80 -6.03 5.26
N LYS A 25 -1.99 -6.59 5.51
CA LYS A 25 -2.33 -7.96 5.13
C LYS A 25 -3.04 -7.93 3.78
N ILE A 26 -2.42 -8.49 2.75
CA ILE A 26 -3.07 -8.68 1.45
C ILE A 26 -3.66 -10.09 1.42
N VAL A 27 -4.96 -10.18 1.24
CA VAL A 27 -5.72 -11.41 1.07
C VAL A 27 -6.06 -11.56 -0.41
N LEU A 28 -5.67 -12.69 -0.98
CA LEU A 28 -5.94 -13.02 -2.38
C LEU A 28 -7.18 -13.92 -2.43
N ASN A 29 -8.21 -13.47 -3.15
CA ASN A 29 -9.40 -14.26 -3.44
C ASN A 29 -9.25 -14.81 -4.87
N ASP A 30 -9.07 -16.13 -5.01
CA ASP A 30 -9.02 -16.76 -6.33
C ASP A 30 -10.42 -16.76 -6.96
N VAL A 31 -10.55 -16.12 -8.13
CA VAL A 31 -11.76 -16.11 -8.95
C VAL A 31 -11.61 -16.96 -10.22
N GLY A 32 -10.52 -17.72 -10.35
CA GLY A 32 -10.29 -18.76 -11.34
C GLY A 32 -8.85 -18.78 -11.88
N GLY A 33 -8.22 -19.96 -11.90
CA GLY A 33 -6.92 -20.18 -12.53
C GLY A 33 -5.71 -19.69 -11.72
N VAL A 34 -5.89 -19.35 -10.44
CA VAL A 34 -4.83 -18.99 -9.49
C VAL A 34 -4.80 -20.01 -8.33
N GLU A 35 -5.05 -21.28 -8.66
CA GLU A 35 -5.13 -22.35 -7.68
C GLU A 35 -3.76 -22.62 -7.05
N ALA A 36 -3.76 -23.10 -5.80
CA ALA A 36 -2.54 -23.46 -5.08
C ALA A 36 -1.71 -24.48 -5.89
N GLY A 37 -0.43 -24.17 -6.11
CA GLY A 37 0.47 -24.97 -6.93
C GLY A 37 0.61 -24.51 -8.38
N SER A 38 -0.19 -23.53 -8.83
CA SER A 38 0.03 -22.85 -10.10
C SER A 38 1.17 -21.82 -10.00
N ASP A 39 1.82 -21.53 -11.13
CA ASP A 39 2.79 -20.44 -11.23
C ASP A 39 2.15 -19.08 -10.91
N ALA A 40 0.88 -18.90 -11.30
CA ALA A 40 0.11 -17.70 -11.02
C ALA A 40 -0.07 -17.50 -9.50
N TYR A 41 -0.45 -18.55 -8.77
CA TYR A 41 -0.56 -18.49 -7.31
C TYR A 41 0.75 -18.08 -6.65
N THR A 42 1.86 -18.65 -7.12
CA THR A 42 3.19 -18.31 -6.61
C THR A 42 3.53 -16.84 -6.86
N GLY A 43 3.32 -16.35 -8.09
CA GLY A 43 3.57 -14.96 -8.44
C GLY A 43 2.73 -13.96 -7.64
N PHE A 44 1.42 -14.21 -7.53
CA PHE A 44 0.52 -13.34 -6.76
C PHE A 44 0.83 -13.37 -5.26
N SER A 45 1.18 -14.54 -4.71
CA SER A 45 1.56 -14.67 -3.29
C SER A 45 2.85 -13.90 -2.98
N ILE A 46 3.87 -14.01 -3.84
CA ILE A 46 5.12 -13.23 -3.69
C ILE A 46 4.83 -11.74 -3.74
N ALA A 47 3.99 -11.29 -4.68
CA ALA A 47 3.61 -9.89 -4.77
C ALA A 47 2.85 -9.41 -3.53
N ALA A 48 1.89 -10.22 -3.03
CA ALA A 48 1.13 -9.93 -1.83
C ALA A 48 2.05 -9.78 -0.61
N ASP A 49 3.02 -10.68 -0.44
CA ASP A 49 3.99 -10.61 0.66
C ASP A 49 4.92 -9.39 0.53
N PHE A 50 5.39 -9.09 -0.68
CA PHE A 50 6.25 -7.95 -0.94
C PHE A 50 5.56 -6.63 -0.59
N TRP A 51 4.34 -6.44 -1.11
CA TRP A 51 3.58 -5.21 -0.87
C TRP A 51 3.07 -5.12 0.57
N GLY A 52 2.67 -6.25 1.17
CA GLY A 52 2.26 -6.30 2.57
C GLY A 52 3.37 -5.83 3.52
N ARG A 53 4.63 -6.18 3.25
CA ARG A 53 5.79 -5.71 4.02
C ARG A 53 6.15 -4.24 3.77
N ARG A 54 5.80 -3.71 2.59
CA ARG A 54 6.13 -2.32 2.23
C ARG A 54 5.14 -1.31 2.82
N LEU A 55 3.89 -1.73 2.97
CA LEU A 55 2.83 -0.92 3.56
C LEU A 55 2.88 -1.05 5.09
N THR A 56 3.17 0.06 5.77
CA THR A 56 3.37 0.13 7.22
C THR A 56 2.08 0.37 8.01
N ASN A 57 0.93 0.33 7.33
CA ASN A 57 -0.38 0.50 7.93
C ASN A 57 -0.97 -0.88 8.20
N ASN A 58 -1.53 -1.08 9.40
CA ASN A 58 -2.24 -2.32 9.73
C ASN A 58 -3.64 -2.30 9.11
N VAL A 59 -3.70 -2.64 7.82
CA VAL A 59 -4.95 -2.73 7.04
C VAL A 59 -5.03 -4.07 6.35
N THR A 60 -6.24 -4.60 6.19
CA THR A 60 -6.49 -5.79 5.36
C THR A 60 -7.00 -5.35 3.99
N ILE A 61 -6.29 -5.77 2.94
CA ILE A 61 -6.62 -5.49 1.54
C ILE A 61 -7.07 -6.80 0.92
N ASN A 62 -8.29 -6.86 0.39
CA ASN A 62 -8.79 -8.03 -0.34
C ASN A 62 -8.66 -7.76 -1.84
N LEU A 63 -7.99 -8.66 -2.55
CA LEU A 63 -7.79 -8.57 -3.99
C LEU A 63 -8.31 -9.83 -4.67
N ASP A 64 -9.22 -9.67 -5.62
CA ASP A 64 -9.67 -10.76 -6.47
C ASP A 64 -8.64 -10.99 -7.58
N VAL A 65 -8.13 -12.22 -7.68
CA VAL A 65 -7.11 -12.63 -8.67
C VAL A 65 -7.63 -13.79 -9.50
N GLY A 66 -7.47 -13.73 -10.81
CA GLY A 66 -7.96 -14.79 -11.69
C GLY A 66 -7.80 -14.49 -13.17
N PHE A 67 -8.05 -15.52 -13.97
CA PHE A 67 -8.10 -15.45 -15.42
C PHE A 67 -9.54 -15.58 -15.90
N LYS A 68 -9.91 -14.79 -16.91
CA LYS A 68 -11.20 -14.92 -17.59
C LYS A 68 -11.04 -15.77 -18.84
N GLN A 69 -12.01 -16.64 -19.07
CA GLN A 69 -12.09 -17.40 -20.32
C GLN A 69 -12.24 -16.45 -21.50
N LEU A 70 -11.41 -16.67 -22.52
CA LEU A 70 -11.48 -15.96 -23.79
C LEU A 70 -12.55 -16.59 -24.68
N GLY A 71 -13.17 -15.79 -25.56
CA GLY A 71 -14.09 -16.30 -26.57
C GLY A 71 -13.39 -17.19 -27.60
N ASP A 72 -14.18 -17.97 -28.33
CA ASP A 72 -13.68 -18.89 -29.36
C ASP A 72 -12.78 -18.15 -30.38
N ARG A 73 -11.62 -18.75 -30.69
CA ARG A 73 -10.60 -18.21 -31.62
C ARG A 73 -9.91 -16.92 -31.14
N ILE A 74 -10.01 -16.54 -29.86
CA ILE A 74 -9.26 -15.42 -29.26
C ILE A 74 -8.03 -15.96 -28.52
N LEU A 75 -6.83 -15.59 -28.97
CA LEU A 75 -5.55 -16.01 -28.37
C LEU A 75 -5.11 -15.12 -27.18
N GLY A 76 -5.70 -13.93 -27.07
CA GLY A 76 -5.42 -12.99 -25.99
C GLY A 76 -6.33 -11.77 -26.06
N GLN A 77 -6.72 -11.26 -24.90
CA GLN A 77 -7.50 -10.04 -24.75
C GLN A 77 -6.91 -9.24 -23.59
N THR A 78 -6.94 -7.92 -23.72
CA THR A 78 -6.79 -7.01 -22.58
C THR A 78 -8.07 -6.21 -22.42
N SER A 79 -8.53 -6.07 -21.19
CA SER A 79 -9.63 -5.18 -20.85
C SER A 79 -9.26 -4.47 -19.56
N SER A 80 -9.47 -3.16 -19.51
CA SER A 80 -9.26 -2.36 -18.32
C SER A 80 -10.59 -1.85 -17.82
N SER A 81 -10.88 -2.09 -16.54
CA SER A 81 -11.92 -1.36 -15.82
C SER A 81 -11.24 -0.25 -15.03
N SER A 82 -11.87 0.93 -14.97
CA SER A 82 -11.40 2.02 -14.13
C SER A 82 -12.39 2.27 -13.01
N SER A 83 -11.88 2.44 -11.80
CA SER A 83 -12.62 2.98 -10.68
C SER A 83 -12.08 4.39 -10.44
N VAL A 84 -12.94 5.40 -10.53
CA VAL A 84 -12.55 6.79 -10.32
C VAL A 84 -12.91 7.16 -8.88
N VAL A 85 -11.89 7.29 -8.03
CA VAL A 85 -12.06 7.87 -6.70
C VAL A 85 -11.85 9.39 -6.82
N PRO A 86 -12.82 10.23 -6.42
CA PRO A 86 -12.64 11.67 -6.41
C PRO A 86 -11.46 12.06 -5.52
N ILE A 87 -10.62 12.95 -6.03
CA ILE A 87 -9.40 13.39 -5.36
C ILE A 87 -9.68 14.08 -4.01
N GLU A 88 -10.84 14.72 -3.87
CA GLU A 88 -11.32 15.31 -2.62
C GLU A 88 -11.52 14.26 -1.52
N ILE A 89 -11.92 13.03 -1.87
CA ILE A 89 -12.03 11.93 -0.89
C ILE A 89 -10.63 11.55 -0.42
N VAL A 90 -9.67 11.43 -1.34
CA VAL A 90 -8.28 11.10 -1.01
C VAL A 90 -7.65 12.18 -0.13
N GLN A 91 -7.83 13.46 -0.47
CA GLN A 91 -7.36 14.59 0.35
C GLN A 91 -7.96 14.57 1.76
N GLY A 92 -9.27 14.31 1.87
CA GLY A 92 -9.94 14.18 3.17
C GLY A 92 -9.38 13.04 4.00
N GLN A 93 -9.06 11.90 3.39
CA GLN A 93 -8.46 10.75 4.08
C GLN A 93 -7.01 11.03 4.52
N ILE A 94 -6.22 11.70 3.69
CA ILE A 94 -4.85 12.13 4.06
C ILE A 94 -4.91 13.13 5.22
N ALA A 95 -5.83 14.10 5.19
CA ALA A 95 -6.01 15.05 6.30
C ALA A 95 -6.49 14.39 7.60
N ALA A 96 -7.30 13.32 7.50
CA ALA A 96 -7.85 12.63 8.66
C ALA A 96 -6.87 11.66 9.33
N VAL A 97 -5.98 11.02 8.56
CA VAL A 97 -5.14 9.91 9.04
C VAL A 97 -3.63 10.21 8.94
N GLY A 98 -3.23 11.18 8.12
CA GLY A 98 -1.83 11.56 7.92
C GLY A 98 -1.19 12.12 9.19
N ASN A 99 0.06 11.69 9.45
CA ASN A 99 0.81 12.06 10.65
C ASN A 99 2.17 12.70 10.36
N SER A 100 2.51 12.89 9.08
CA SER A 100 3.76 13.52 8.66
C SER A 100 3.53 14.91 8.08
N GLN A 101 4.58 15.73 8.08
CA GLN A 101 4.56 17.04 7.42
C GLN A 101 4.29 16.92 5.91
N ILE A 102 4.73 15.82 5.29
CA ILE A 102 4.49 15.54 3.87
C ILE A 102 2.99 15.27 3.64
N ASP A 103 2.29 14.59 4.56
CA ASP A 103 0.84 14.37 4.44
C ASP A 103 0.06 15.67 4.49
N ALA A 104 0.46 16.60 5.36
CA ALA A 104 -0.16 17.93 5.44
C ALA A 104 0.04 18.73 4.14
N ILE A 105 1.24 18.70 3.57
CA ILE A 105 1.54 19.33 2.28
C ILE A 105 0.71 18.66 1.17
N ALA A 106 0.63 17.34 1.17
CA ALA A 106 -0.12 16.56 0.18
C ALA A 106 -1.63 16.88 0.24
N ALA A 107 -2.24 16.81 1.42
CA ALA A 107 -3.66 17.12 1.60
C ALA A 107 -4.02 18.53 1.11
N ALA A 108 -3.13 19.51 1.31
CA ALA A 108 -3.35 20.89 0.88
C ALA A 108 -3.09 21.13 -0.61
N ASN A 109 -2.18 20.37 -1.25
CA ASN A 109 -1.64 20.72 -2.57
C ASN A 109 -1.85 19.66 -3.66
N LEU A 110 -2.44 18.49 -3.38
CA LEU A 110 -2.73 17.52 -4.43
C LEU A 110 -3.61 18.17 -5.52
N PRO A 111 -3.15 18.23 -6.79
CA PRO A 111 -3.88 18.90 -7.84
C PRO A 111 -5.17 18.12 -8.13
N GLY A 112 -6.31 18.75 -7.88
CA GLY A 112 -7.58 18.12 -8.19
C GLY A 112 -7.79 17.95 -9.70
N LEU A 113 -8.63 16.99 -10.10
CA LEU A 113 -9.01 16.72 -11.51
C LEU A 113 -9.66 17.91 -12.24
N ARG A 114 -9.80 19.07 -11.59
CA ARG A 114 -10.33 20.31 -12.15
C ARG A 114 -9.44 20.99 -13.19
N ARG A 115 -8.24 20.47 -13.51
CA ARG A 115 -7.36 21.08 -14.53
C ARG A 115 -7.54 20.55 -15.95
N TRP A 116 -8.10 19.34 -16.13
CA TRP A 116 -8.34 18.79 -17.47
C TRP A 116 -9.74 19.11 -18.04
N ARG A 117 -10.74 19.39 -17.19
CA ARG A 117 -12.11 19.72 -17.65
C ARG A 117 -12.25 21.11 -18.29
N ARG A 118 -11.24 22.00 -18.17
CA ARG A 118 -11.27 23.34 -18.77
C ARG A 118 -10.40 23.50 -20.02
N SER A 119 -9.75 22.44 -20.48
CA SER A 119 -8.91 22.49 -21.69
C SER A 119 -9.52 21.71 -22.86
N GLY A 120 -10.81 21.40 -22.80
CA GLY A 120 -11.56 20.71 -23.86
C GLY A 120 -12.33 21.66 -24.79
N SER A 121 -11.93 22.92 -24.92
CA SER A 121 -12.44 23.83 -25.95
C SER A 121 -11.53 23.81 -27.17
N CYS A 122 -11.47 22.67 -27.86
CA CYS A 122 -10.97 22.57 -29.23
C CYS A 122 -11.76 21.48 -29.95
N LEU A 123 -12.89 21.85 -30.56
CA LEU A 123 -13.45 21.29 -31.81
C LEU A 123 -14.29 22.43 -32.44
N PRO A 124 -14.07 22.75 -33.72
CA PRO A 124 -14.82 22.12 -34.80
C PRO A 124 -14.16 20.84 -35.32
#